data_AF-X1BDD6-F1
#
_entry.id   AF-X1BDD6-F1
#
_cell.length_a   1.000
_cell.length_b   1.000
_cell.length_c   1.000
_cell.angle_alpha   90.00
_cell.angle_beta   90.00
_cell.angle_gamma   90.00
#
_symmetry.space_group_name_H-M   'P 1'
#
loop_
_entity.id
_entity.type
_entity.pdbx_description
1 polymer ?
#
loop_
_entity_poly.entity_id
_entity_poly.type
_entity_poly.pdbx_seq_one_letter_code
_entity_poly.pdbx_strand_id
1 'polypeptide(L)'
;KLVVLDEIQRAPDLFMVLRGLIDKNRQAGRKGEQFLLLGSASMDLLRQSSESLAGRISYIEMSGLNLLEVPAKKPADRQKLWLRGGFPESYLANTDAISMDWLENLIRTYLHWPIELICLWSERYSSSGQLEGL
;
A
#
# COMPACT_ATOMS: atom_id res chain seq x y z
N LYS A 1 -10.36 12.15 23.00
CA LYS A 1 -11.20 12.11 21.77
C LYS A 1 -10.26 11.78 20.63
N LEU A 2 -10.49 10.63 19.98
CA LEU A 2 -9.70 10.15 18.85
C LEU A 2 -10.32 10.66 17.55
N VAL A 3 -9.48 11.15 16.63
CA VAL A 3 -9.88 11.54 15.28
C VAL A 3 -9.28 10.53 14.30
N VAL A 4 -10.12 9.93 13.47
CA VAL A 4 -9.68 8.98 12.44
C VAL A 4 -9.70 9.68 11.09
N LEU A 5 -8.59 9.65 10.38
CA LEU A 5 -8.42 10.24 9.05
C LEU A 5 -8.10 9.10 8.09
N ASP A 6 -9.02 8.84 7.17
CA ASP A 6 -8.85 7.80 6.15
C ASP A 6 -8.27 8.38 4.86
N GLU A 7 -7.53 7.56 4.13
CA GLU A 7 -6.88 7.92 2.87
C GLU A 7 -6.03 9.19 2.96
N ILE A 8 -5.24 9.34 4.04
CA ILE A 8 -4.46 10.56 4.32
C ILE A 8 -3.51 10.95 3.19
N GLN A 9 -3.08 10.00 2.35
CA GLN A 9 -2.29 10.26 1.15
C GLN A 9 -2.97 11.20 0.14
N ARG A 10 -4.30 11.33 0.17
CA ARG A 10 -5.05 12.24 -0.71
C ARG A 10 -4.94 13.71 -0.29
N ALA A 11 -4.53 13.96 0.95
CA ALA A 11 -4.44 15.29 1.52
C ALA A 11 -3.13 15.47 2.34
N PRO A 12 -1.96 15.43 1.68
CA PRO A 12 -0.66 15.51 2.34
C PRO A 12 -0.47 16.83 3.12
N ASP A 13 -1.12 17.92 2.70
CA ASP A 13 -1.04 19.21 3.38
C ASP A 13 -1.56 19.18 4.85
N LEU A 14 -2.40 18.19 5.19
CA LEU A 14 -2.90 18.01 6.55
C LEU A 14 -1.80 17.66 7.55
N PHE A 15 -0.68 17.08 7.11
CA PHE A 15 0.44 16.74 8.01
C PHE A 15 0.99 17.97 8.75
N MET A 16 1.04 19.14 8.08
CA MET A 16 1.48 20.39 8.72
C MET A 16 0.53 20.84 9.82
N VAL A 17 -0.78 20.72 9.57
CA VAL A 17 -1.83 21.09 10.54
C VAL A 17 -1.82 20.14 11.73
N LEU A 18 -1.71 18.83 11.47
CA LEU A 18 -1.63 17.79 12.49
C LEU A 18 -0.41 17.99 13.40
N ARG A 19 0.75 18.38 12.85
CA ARG A 19 1.94 18.69 13.64
C ARG A 19 1.66 19.77 14.69
N GLY A 20 1.07 20.89 14.29
CA GLY A 20 0.75 21.99 15.21
C GLY A 20 -0.22 21.57 16.32
N LEU A 21 -1.23 20.76 15.96
CA LEU A 21 -2.19 20.20 16.92
C LEU A 21 -1.53 19.22 17.90
N ILE A 22 -0.69 18.31 17.41
CA ILE A 22 0.04 17.32 18.22
C ILE A 22 0.97 18.03 19.20
N ASP A 23 1.77 19.00 18.73
CA ASP A 23 2.71 19.73 19.57
C ASP A 23 1.97 20.52 20.67
N LYS A 24 0.87 21.21 20.34
CA LYS A 24 0.03 21.94 21.31
C LYS A 24 -0.60 21.00 22.34
N ASN A 25 -1.14 19.87 21.91
CA ASN A 25 -1.74 18.91 22.82
C ASN A 25 -0.71 18.25 23.73
N ARG A 26 0.52 18.02 23.23
CA ARG A 26 1.63 17.49 24.03
C ARG A 26 2.05 18.47 25.13
N GLN A 27 2.09 19.77 24.82
CA GLN A 27 2.32 20.83 25.82
C GLN A 27 1.21 20.87 26.88
N ALA A 28 -0.04 20.57 26.50
CA ALA A 28 -1.17 20.44 27.41
C ALA A 28 -1.22 19.09 28.18
N GLY A 29 -0.15 18.29 28.14
CA GLY A 29 -0.03 17.03 28.87
C GLY A 29 -0.69 15.81 28.20
N ARG A 30 -1.29 15.96 27.02
CA ARG A 30 -1.94 14.85 26.29
C ARG A 30 -0.92 14.16 25.40
N LYS A 31 -0.42 12.99 25.83
CA LYS A 31 0.72 12.30 25.19
C LYS A 31 0.37 11.16 24.21
N GLY A 32 -0.90 10.91 23.88
CA GLY A 32 -1.25 9.86 22.92
C GLY A 32 -2.70 9.88 22.42
N GLU A 33 -2.99 9.01 21.45
CA GLU A 33 -4.35 8.60 21.01
C GLU A 33 -5.25 9.74 20.50
N GLN A 34 -4.65 10.74 19.85
CA GLN A 34 -5.39 11.88 19.32
C GLN A 34 -5.80 11.69 17.86
N PHE A 35 -4.94 11.05 17.07
CA PHE A 35 -5.11 10.90 15.65
C PHE A 35 -4.73 9.48 15.22
N LEU A 36 -5.60 8.85 14.44
CA LEU A 36 -5.34 7.60 13.72
C LEU A 36 -5.40 7.92 12.24
N LEU A 37 -4.28 7.68 11.54
CA LEU A 37 -4.17 7.92 10.11
C LEU A 37 -4.23 6.57 9.40
N LEU A 38 -5.13 6.44 8.44
CA LEU A 38 -5.28 5.27 7.59
C LEU A 38 -4.92 5.67 6.16
N GLY A 39 -4.39 4.71 5.40
CA GLY A 39 -4.03 4.90 4.01
C GLY A 39 -3.64 3.60 3.35
N SER A 40 -4.12 3.40 2.12
CA SER A 40 -3.84 2.24 1.29
C SER A 40 -2.59 2.40 0.39
N ALA A 41 -2.04 3.61 0.29
CA ALA A 41 -0.89 3.91 -0.56
C ALA A 41 0.46 3.57 0.08
N SER A 42 1.51 3.48 -0.75
CA SER A 42 2.84 3.07 -0.32
C SER A 42 3.37 3.95 0.80
N MET A 43 3.86 3.28 1.83
CA MET A 43 4.43 3.87 3.04
C MET A 43 5.53 4.90 2.73
N ASP A 44 6.22 4.78 1.59
CA ASP A 44 7.27 5.70 1.15
C ASP A 44 6.73 7.09 0.77
N LEU A 45 5.55 7.17 0.14
CA LEU A 45 4.88 8.45 -0.15
C LEU A 45 4.49 9.19 1.15
N LEU A 46 4.01 8.42 2.14
CA LEU A 46 3.67 8.94 3.46
C LEU A 46 4.92 9.38 4.22
N ARG A 47 6.01 8.61 4.16
CA ARG A 47 7.31 8.95 4.80
C ARG A 47 7.88 10.28 4.30
N GLN A 48 7.82 10.52 2.99
CA GLN A 48 8.35 11.76 2.40
C GLN A 48 7.56 13.00 2.87
N SER A 49 6.25 12.87 2.98
CA SER A 49 5.36 13.97 3.41
C SER A 49 5.35 14.19 4.93
N SER A 50 5.80 13.19 5.69
CA SER A 50 5.74 13.14 7.17
C SER A 50 7.07 13.36 7.87
N GLU A 51 8.11 13.81 7.17
CA GLU A 51 9.40 14.20 7.79
C GLU A 51 9.20 15.15 8.97
N SER A 52 8.23 16.07 8.85
CA SER A 52 7.84 17.01 9.90
C SER A 52 7.21 16.39 11.16
N LEU A 53 6.79 15.12 11.09
CA LEU A 53 6.16 14.33 12.14
C LEU A 53 7.06 13.22 12.68
N ALA A 54 8.32 13.17 12.24
CA ALA A 54 9.32 12.23 12.73
C ALA A 54 9.37 12.22 14.27
N GLY A 55 9.34 11.01 14.85
CA GLY A 55 9.35 10.78 16.30
C GLY A 55 8.04 11.10 17.04
N ARG A 56 6.97 11.49 16.33
CA ARG A 56 5.64 11.78 16.90
C ARG A 56 4.54 10.83 16.40
N ILE A 57 4.84 10.06 15.37
CA ILE A 57 3.93 9.08 14.77
C ILE A 57 4.56 7.69 14.87
N SER A 58 3.71 6.69 15.13
CA SER A 58 4.03 5.28 14.97
C SER A 58 3.32 4.77 13.72
N TYR A 59 4.03 3.95 12.94
CA TYR A 59 3.50 3.36 11.73
C TYR A 59 3.26 1.89 11.95
N ILE A 60 2.09 1.42 11.54
CA ILE A 60 1.72 0.00 11.55
C ILE A 60 1.36 -0.34 10.10
N GLU A 61 2.16 -1.22 9.52
CA GLU A 61 1.88 -1.77 8.20
C GLU A 61 1.05 -3.06 8.37
N MET A 62 -0.07 -3.14 7.66
CA MET A 62 -0.92 -4.32 7.65
C MET A 62 -0.78 -5.01 6.30
N SER A 63 -0.23 -6.22 6.31
CA SER A 63 -0.19 -7.06 5.11
C SER A 63 -1.53 -7.76 4.89
N GLY A 64 -1.66 -8.45 3.75
CA GLY A 64 -2.71 -9.45 3.59
C GLY A 64 -2.63 -10.54 4.67
N LEU A 65 -3.69 -11.33 4.75
CA LEU A 65 -3.87 -12.45 5.67
C LEU A 65 -2.65 -13.37 5.65
N ASN A 66 -2.13 -13.63 6.84
CA ASN A 66 -1.02 -14.56 7.05
C ASN A 66 -1.54 -15.97 7.39
N LEU A 67 -0.67 -16.97 7.23
CA LEU A 67 -0.88 -18.36 7.67
C LEU A 67 -1.29 -18.48 9.15
N LEU A 68 -0.86 -17.54 9.99
CA LEU A 68 -1.21 -17.50 11.41
C LEU A 68 -2.61 -16.92 11.69
N GLU A 69 -3.18 -16.19 10.72
CA GLU A 69 -4.49 -15.53 10.84
C GLU A 69 -5.60 -16.36 10.19
N VAL A 70 -5.22 -17.31 9.34
CA VAL A 70 -6.12 -18.26 8.70
C VAL A 70 -6.35 -19.49 9.59
N PRO A 71 -7.57 -20.06 9.65
CA PRO A 71 -7.80 -21.32 10.34
C PRO A 71 -6.82 -22.39 9.86
N ALA A 72 -5.94 -22.89 10.73
CA ALA A 72 -4.96 -23.92 10.37
C ALA A 72 -5.43 -25.34 10.74
N LYS A 73 -6.75 -25.55 10.86
CA LYS A 73 -7.31 -26.82 11.34
C LYS A 73 -7.22 -27.92 10.30
N LYS A 74 -7.27 -27.58 9.00
CA LYS A 74 -7.16 -28.54 7.90
C LYS A 74 -6.02 -28.15 6.95
N PRO A 75 -5.33 -29.12 6.32
CA PRO A 75 -4.37 -28.83 5.26
C PRO A 75 -4.98 -28.03 4.10
N ALA A 76 -6.27 -28.23 3.81
CA ALA A 76 -7.03 -27.51 2.79
C ALA A 76 -7.13 -26.00 3.07
N ASP A 77 -7.11 -25.56 4.33
CA ASP A 77 -7.21 -24.14 4.67
C ASP A 77 -5.94 -23.38 4.25
N ARG A 78 -4.78 -24.03 4.41
CA ARG A 78 -3.51 -23.52 3.87
C ARG A 78 -3.55 -23.51 2.35
N GLN A 79 -3.98 -24.59 1.72
CA GLN A 79 -4.09 -24.64 0.26
C GLN A 79 -5.03 -23.54 -0.29
N LYS A 80 -6.10 -23.22 0.43
CA LYS A 80 -6.99 -22.10 0.10
C LYS A 80 -6.28 -20.75 0.13
N LEU A 81 -5.47 -20.47 1.16
CA LEU A 81 -4.66 -19.25 1.23
C LEU A 81 -3.63 -19.19 0.09
N TRP A 82 -3.00 -20.31 -0.25
CA TRP A 82 -2.06 -20.39 -1.37
C TRP A 82 -2.73 -20.13 -2.73
N LEU A 83 -3.94 -20.65 -2.94
CA LEU A 83 -4.67 -20.50 -4.20
C LEU A 83 -5.30 -19.10 -4.35
N ARG A 84 -5.88 -18.58 -3.26
CA ARG A 84 -6.68 -17.33 -3.28
C ARG A 84 -5.89 -16.09 -2.84
N GLY A 85 -4.68 -16.28 -2.32
CA GLY A 85 -3.86 -15.20 -1.79
C GLY A 85 -4.35 -14.64 -0.46
N GLY A 86 -3.58 -13.70 0.10
CA GLY A 86 -3.84 -13.11 1.42
C GLY A 86 -4.84 -11.95 1.42
N PHE A 87 -5.34 -11.51 0.27
CA PHE A 87 -6.32 -10.42 0.26
C PHE A 87 -7.67 -10.90 0.81
N PRO A 88 -8.27 -10.21 1.81
CA PRO A 88 -9.50 -10.66 2.45
C PRO A 88 -10.64 -10.93 1.47
N GLU A 89 -10.86 -10.05 0.48
CA GLU A 89 -11.93 -10.20 -0.51
C GLU A 89 -11.76 -11.46 -1.37
N SER A 90 -10.54 -11.72 -1.85
CA SER A 90 -10.23 -12.95 -2.59
C SER A 90 -10.34 -14.20 -1.72
N TYR A 91 -9.78 -14.17 -0.50
CA TYR A 91 -9.77 -15.30 0.41
C TYR A 91 -11.19 -15.70 0.87
N LEU A 92 -12.04 -14.71 1.15
CA LEU A 92 -13.40 -14.91 1.64
C LEU A 92 -14.42 -15.20 0.53
N ALA A 93 -14.04 -15.14 -0.75
CA ALA A 93 -14.93 -15.40 -1.87
C ALA A 93 -15.68 -16.74 -1.77
N ASN A 94 -16.89 -16.80 -2.33
CA ASN A 94 -17.71 -18.01 -2.22
C ASN A 94 -17.14 -19.19 -3.03
N THR A 95 -16.48 -18.92 -4.16
CA THR A 95 -15.91 -19.93 -5.07
C THR A 95 -14.51 -19.55 -5.52
N ASP A 96 -13.74 -20.54 -6.00
CA ASP A 96 -12.39 -20.29 -6.54
C ASP A 96 -12.43 -19.45 -7.82
N ALA A 97 -13.49 -19.57 -8.63
CA ALA A 97 -13.68 -18.76 -9.82
C ALA A 97 -13.83 -17.26 -9.50
N ILE A 98 -14.63 -16.92 -8.47
CA ILE A 98 -14.81 -15.53 -8.03
C ILE A 98 -13.52 -14.97 -7.44
N SER A 99 -12.79 -15.79 -6.67
CA SER A 99 -11.48 -15.41 -6.14
C SER A 99 -10.48 -15.12 -7.27
N MET A 100 -10.45 -15.97 -8.29
CA MET A 100 -9.56 -15.80 -9.45
C MET A 100 -9.91 -14.56 -10.26
N ASP A 101 -11.20 -14.31 -10.52
CA ASP A 101 -11.65 -13.10 -11.21
C ASP A 101 -11.25 -11.82 -10.45
N TRP A 102 -11.39 -11.82 -9.13
CA TRP A 102 -10.94 -10.71 -8.29
C TRP A 102 -9.42 -10.49 -8.39
N LEU A 103 -8.64 -11.58 -8.29
CA LEU A 103 -7.17 -11.51 -8.42
C LEU A 103 -6.75 -11.03 -9.81
N GLU A 104 -7.42 -11.48 -10.87
CA GLU A 104 -7.14 -11.05 -12.23
C GLU A 104 -7.43 -9.55 -12.40
N ASN A 105 -8.55 -9.06 -11.87
CA ASN A 105 -8.89 -7.64 -11.89
C ASN A 105 -7.89 -6.80 -11.06
N LEU A 106 -7.46 -7.30 -9.90
CA LEU A 106 -6.41 -6.66 -9.10
C LEU A 106 -5.11 -6.58 -9.90
N ILE A 107 -4.65 -7.70 -10.46
CA ILE A 107 -3.43 -7.78 -11.27
C ILE A 107 -3.53 -6.83 -12.47
N ARG A 108 -4.65 -6.79 -13.18
CA ARG A 108 -4.87 -5.88 -14.32
C ARG A 108 -4.77 -4.42 -13.93
N THR A 109 -5.27 -4.06 -12.75
CA THR A 109 -5.24 -2.68 -12.24
C THR A 109 -3.83 -2.26 -11.83
N TYR A 110 -3.07 -3.16 -11.20
CA TYR A 110 -1.73 -2.88 -10.69
C TYR A 110 -0.60 -3.10 -11.72
N LEU A 111 -0.80 -4.00 -12.69
CA LEU A 111 0.15 -4.27 -13.78
C LEU A 111 -0.17 -3.49 -15.06
N HIS A 112 -1.00 -2.45 -15.00
CA HIS A 112 -1.12 -1.53 -16.12
C HIS A 112 0.18 -0.69 -16.20
N TRP A 113 1.15 -1.25 -16.97
CA TRP A 113 2.38 -0.72 -17.60
C TRP A 113 3.74 -1.08 -16.97
N PRO A 114 4.63 -1.79 -17.72
CA PRO A 114 5.48 -1.12 -18.71
C PRO A 114 5.87 -1.95 -19.96
N ILE A 115 4.97 -2.74 -20.57
CA ILE A 115 5.32 -3.38 -21.87
C ILE A 115 5.54 -2.28 -22.95
N GLU A 116 4.73 -1.22 -22.94
CA GLU A 116 4.91 -0.11 -23.89
C GLU A 116 6.20 0.70 -23.65
N LEU A 117 6.68 0.83 -22.41
CA LEU A 117 7.98 1.46 -22.12
C LEU A 117 9.16 0.58 -22.57
N ILE A 118 9.02 -0.75 -22.53
CA ILE A 118 10.02 -1.70 -23.06
C ILE A 118 10.06 -1.64 -24.60
N CYS A 119 8.90 -1.58 -25.27
CA CYS A 119 8.84 -1.46 -26.72
C CYS A 119 9.42 -0.13 -27.22
N LEU A 120 9.10 1.00 -26.56
CA LEU A 120 9.66 2.31 -26.89
C LEU A 120 11.19 2.39 -26.69
N TRP A 121 11.72 1.68 -25.70
CA TRP A 121 13.18 1.56 -25.53
C TRP A 121 13.86 0.76 -26.65
N SER A 122 13.22 -0.29 -27.16
CA SER A 122 13.75 -1.10 -28.26
C SER A 122 13.83 -0.33 -29.58
N GLU A 123 12.83 0.48 -29.93
CA GLU A 123 12.84 1.30 -31.16
C GLU A 123 13.87 2.43 -31.10
N ARG A 124 14.07 3.04 -29.93
CA ARG A 124 15.05 4.11 -29.74
C ARG A 124 16.49 3.60 -29.80
N TYR A 125 16.77 2.42 -29.25
CA TYR A 125 18.09 1.79 -29.30
C TYR A 125 18.47 1.30 -30.71
N SER A 126 17.49 0.89 -31.51
CA SER A 126 17.74 0.50 -32.90
C SER A 126 18.07 1.68 -33.83
N SER A 127 17.70 2.91 -33.43
CA SER A 127 17.88 4.13 -34.24
C SER A 127 19.20 4.86 -33.96
N SER A 128 19.89 4.55 -32.87
CA SER A 128 21.15 5.19 -32.44
C SER A 128 22.41 4.38 -32.72
N GLY A 129 22.30 3.16 -33.27
CA GLY A 129 23.42 2.24 -33.55
C GLY A 129 24.24 2.51 -34.82
N GLN A 130 24.15 3.69 -35.45
CA GLN A 130 24.86 4.00 -36.70
C GLN A 130 25.96 5.08 -36.60
N LEU A 131 26.33 5.56 -35.39
CA LEU A 131 27.32 6.65 -35.26
C LEU A 131 28.56 6.33 -34.40
N GLU A 132 28.96 5.07 -34.23
CA GLU A 132 30.30 4.75 -33.71
C GLU A 132 30.98 3.70 -34.59
N GLY A 133 31.57 4.19 -35.68
CA GLY A 133 32.52 3.49 -36.52
C GLY A 133 33.60 4.47 -36.96
N LEU A 134 34.58 4.71 -36.08
CA LEU A 134 35.91 5.24 -36.37
C LEU A 134 36.94 4.28 -35.78
#